data_AF-A0A8T6J6N1-F1
#
_entry.id   AF-A0A8T6J6N1-F1
#
_cell.length_a   1.000
_cell.length_b   1.000
_cell.length_c   1.000
_cell.angle_alpha   90.00
_cell.angle_beta   90.00
_cell.angle_gamma   90.00
#
_symmetry.space_group_name_H-M   'P 1'
#
loop_
_entity.id
_entity.type
_entity.pdbx_description
1 polymer ?
#
loop_
_entity_poly.entity_id
_entity_poly.type
_entity_poly.pdbx_seq_one_letter_code
_entity_poly.pdbx_strand_id
1 'polypeptide(L)'
;APGKRPYHTIIPGMATKDGELLYCYGMMGAFMQPQGHLQLISNMVDHGMDPQQAVNALRFMVGNDQVLLEEGINPDTARELQSRGHKLGLMAGRSRVSIGGAQVISRDPNTGVLQGGTEPRKDGAVVGW
;
A
#
# COMPACT_ATOMS: atom_id res chain seq x y z
N ALA A 1 7.63 -31.33 -3.66
CA ALA A 1 8.30 -32.36 -2.86
C ALA A 1 7.48 -32.58 -1.57
N PRO A 2 7.36 -33.81 -1.09
CA PRO A 2 6.68 -34.09 0.19
C PRO A 2 7.25 -33.23 1.32
N GLY A 3 6.38 -32.59 2.12
CA GLY A 3 6.78 -31.71 3.22
C GLY A 3 7.31 -30.31 2.85
N LYS A 4 7.45 -29.97 1.56
CA LYS A 4 7.91 -28.63 1.14
C LYS A 4 6.80 -27.59 1.30
N ARG A 5 7.07 -26.53 2.06
CA ARG A 5 6.24 -25.31 2.08
C ARG A 5 6.50 -24.50 0.80
N PRO A 6 5.46 -24.06 0.07
CA PRO A 6 5.65 -23.27 -1.13
C PRO A 6 6.16 -21.87 -0.79
N TYR A 7 6.62 -21.15 -1.81
CA TYR A 7 6.79 -19.71 -1.68
C TYR A 7 5.43 -19.08 -1.32
N HIS A 8 5.41 -18.26 -0.27
CA HIS A 8 4.22 -17.53 0.15
C HIS A 8 4.39 -16.05 -0.17
N THR A 9 3.35 -15.48 -0.76
CA THR A 9 3.26 -14.04 -0.99
C THR A 9 2.72 -13.30 0.23
N ILE A 10 2.12 -14.00 1.20
CA ILE A 10 1.52 -13.41 2.40
C ILE A 10 2.62 -12.85 3.30
N ILE A 11 2.58 -11.54 3.53
CA ILE A 11 3.56 -10.83 4.34
C ILE A 11 2.87 -9.81 5.26
N PRO A 12 2.51 -10.13 6.52
CA PRO A 12 2.04 -9.12 7.46
C PRO A 12 3.20 -8.18 7.87
N GLY A 13 2.90 -6.89 8.06
CA GLY A 13 3.90 -5.86 8.38
C GLY A 13 3.71 -5.26 9.77
N MET A 14 4.81 -5.08 10.49
CA MET A 14 4.89 -4.23 11.67
C MET A 14 6.14 -3.35 11.57
N ALA A 15 6.00 -2.09 11.92
CA ALA A 15 7.11 -1.15 11.99
C ALA A 15 7.25 -0.66 13.43
N THR A 16 8.50 -0.67 13.91
CA THR A 16 8.86 -0.22 15.25
C THR A 16 9.88 0.91 15.17
N LYS A 17 9.91 1.74 16.20
CA LYS A 17 10.93 2.76 16.38
C LYS A 17 11.30 2.79 17.86
N ASP A 18 12.60 2.71 18.14
CA ASP A 18 13.13 2.77 19.51
C ASP A 18 12.50 1.73 20.47
N GLY A 19 12.17 0.55 19.95
CA GLY A 19 11.53 -0.54 20.71
C GLY A 19 10.01 -0.45 20.82
N GLU A 20 9.40 0.64 20.37
CA GLU A 20 7.95 0.87 20.42
C GLU A 20 7.27 0.55 19.09
N LEU A 21 6.03 0.05 19.16
CA LEU A 21 5.19 -0.19 17.99
C LEU A 21 4.73 1.15 17.40
N LEU A 22 5.00 1.37 16.12
CA LEU A 22 4.57 2.56 15.40
C LEU A 22 3.39 2.25 14.46
N TYR A 23 3.52 1.18 13.65
CA TYR A 23 2.49 0.76 12.69
C TYR A 23 2.30 -0.75 12.70
N CYS A 24 1.04 -1.20 12.65
CA CYS A 24 0.66 -2.54 12.22
C CYS A 24 -0.10 -2.39 10.89
N TYR A 25 0.37 -3.07 9.84
CA TYR A 25 -0.15 -2.83 8.50
C TYR A 25 -0.09 -4.08 7.63
N GLY A 26 -0.94 -4.09 6.61
CA GLY A 26 -0.89 -5.09 5.57
C GLY A 26 -1.41 -4.54 4.26
N MET A 27 -0.88 -5.07 3.17
CA MET A 27 -1.44 -4.92 1.84
C MET A 27 -1.86 -6.29 1.34
N MET A 28 -3.13 -6.50 1.04
CA MET A 28 -3.59 -7.70 0.33
C MET A 28 -3.23 -7.57 -1.17
N GLY A 29 -2.84 -8.64 -1.87
CA GLY A 29 -2.69 -8.58 -3.33
C GLY A 29 -1.59 -9.42 -3.98
N ALA A 30 -1.27 -10.61 -3.43
CA ALA A 30 -0.23 -11.50 -3.99
C ALA A 30 1.12 -10.79 -4.24
N PHE A 31 1.56 -10.62 -5.49
CA PHE A 31 2.82 -9.93 -5.80
C PHE A 31 2.77 -8.41 -5.64
N MET A 32 1.58 -7.84 -5.43
CA MET A 32 1.41 -6.44 -5.03
C MET A 32 1.78 -6.22 -3.57
N GLN A 33 1.74 -7.24 -2.70
CA GLN A 33 2.01 -7.07 -1.27
C GLN A 33 3.34 -6.37 -0.99
N PRO A 34 4.50 -6.80 -1.52
CA PRO A 34 5.76 -6.10 -1.25
C PRO A 34 5.79 -4.67 -1.82
N GLN A 35 5.21 -4.46 -2.99
CA GLN A 35 5.17 -3.14 -3.64
C GLN A 35 4.27 -2.16 -2.89
N GLY A 36 3.14 -2.65 -2.37
CA GLY A 36 2.23 -1.87 -1.56
C GLY A 36 2.75 -1.65 -0.15
N HIS A 37 3.48 -2.60 0.44
CA HIS A 37 4.18 -2.39 1.71
C HIS A 37 5.19 -1.23 1.61
N LEU A 38 5.97 -1.21 0.53
CA LEU A 38 6.89 -0.10 0.23
C LEU A 38 6.15 1.23 0.15
N GLN A 39 5.13 1.33 -0.70
CA GLN A 39 4.37 2.56 -0.90
C GLN A 39 3.70 3.05 0.39
N LEU A 40 3.09 2.14 1.16
CA LEU A 40 2.38 2.47 2.39
C LEU A 40 3.32 2.99 3.48
N ILE A 41 4.46 2.32 3.68
CA ILE A 41 5.44 2.74 4.68
C ILE A 41 6.13 4.05 4.27
N SER A 42 6.49 4.20 2.99
CA SER A 42 7.08 5.46 2.51
C SER A 42 6.11 6.64 2.69
N ASN A 43 4.82 6.44 2.41
CA ASN A 43 3.80 7.46 2.67
C ASN A 43 3.74 7.87 4.15
N MET A 44 3.78 6.93 5.09
CA MET A 44 3.70 7.24 6.52
C MET A 44 5.02 7.80 7.09
N VAL A 45 6.16 7.23 6.69
CA VAL A 45 7.48 7.56 7.26
C VAL A 45 8.13 8.75 6.55
N ASP A 46 8.17 8.72 5.21
CA ASP A 46 8.90 9.72 4.42
C ASP A 46 8.02 10.93 4.10
N HIS A 47 6.72 10.72 3.90
CA HIS A 47 5.76 11.77 3.56
C HIS A 47 4.87 12.22 4.72
N GLY A 48 5.02 11.62 5.91
CA GLY A 48 4.33 12.03 7.13
C GLY A 48 2.80 11.89 7.07
N MET A 49 2.29 11.03 6.18
CA MET A 49 0.85 10.81 6.03
C MET A 49 0.29 10.03 7.21
N ASP A 50 -0.93 10.38 7.64
CA ASP A 50 -1.69 9.57 8.59
C ASP A 50 -2.12 8.22 7.95
N PRO A 51 -2.62 7.25 8.75
CA PRO A 51 -3.01 5.95 8.22
C PRO A 51 -4.02 6.00 7.07
N GLN A 52 -5.04 6.87 7.13
CA GLN A 52 -6.07 6.92 6.09
C GLN A 52 -5.56 7.64 4.85
N GLN A 53 -4.77 8.69 5.01
CA GLN A 53 -4.08 9.36 3.91
C GLN A 53 -3.16 8.39 3.14
N ALA A 54 -2.34 7.63 3.86
CA ALA A 54 -1.42 6.65 3.27
C ALA A 54 -2.18 5.53 2.51
N VAL A 55 -3.32 5.09 3.04
CA VAL A 55 -4.18 4.09 2.40
C VAL A 55 -4.91 4.65 1.17
N ASN A 56 -5.35 5.91 1.24
CA ASN A 56 -6.04 6.60 0.15
C ASN A 56 -5.13 6.92 -1.03
N ALA A 57 -3.83 7.12 -0.77
CA ALA A 57 -2.84 7.46 -1.79
C ALA A 57 -2.96 6.54 -3.02
N LEU A 58 -2.80 7.14 -4.20
CA LEU A 58 -2.82 6.42 -5.46
C LEU A 58 -1.56 5.57 -5.59
N ARG A 59 -1.72 4.36 -6.13
CA ARG A 59 -0.69 3.34 -6.17
C ARG A 59 -0.22 3.10 -7.59
N PHE A 60 0.95 2.50 -7.66
CA PHE A 60 1.46 1.89 -8.88
C PHE A 60 1.83 0.41 -8.62
N MET A 61 1.84 -0.37 -9.69
CA MET A 61 2.32 -1.76 -9.67
C MET A 61 3.24 -1.98 -10.86
N VAL A 62 4.45 -2.47 -10.60
CA VAL A 62 5.41 -2.92 -11.61
C VAL A 62 5.22 -4.42 -11.84
N GLY A 63 5.06 -4.83 -13.09
CA GLY A 63 4.94 -6.23 -13.48
C GLY A 63 4.60 -6.41 -14.95
N ASN A 64 4.88 -7.59 -15.51
CA ASN A 64 4.62 -7.92 -16.92
C ASN A 64 5.16 -6.85 -17.90
N ASP A 65 6.41 -6.40 -17.69
CA ASP A 65 7.09 -5.36 -18.48
C ASP A 65 6.37 -4.01 -18.57
N GLN A 66 5.50 -3.70 -17.60
CA GLN A 66 4.80 -2.41 -17.52
C GLN A 66 4.71 -1.90 -16.08
N VAL A 67 4.37 -0.63 -15.97
CA VAL A 67 3.95 0.03 -14.73
C VAL A 67 2.47 0.35 -14.84
N LEU A 68 1.65 -0.31 -14.04
CA LEU A 68 0.23 -0.01 -13.90
C LEU A 68 0.08 1.16 -12.93
N LEU A 69 -0.59 2.22 -13.38
CA LEU A 69 -0.88 3.41 -12.60
C LEU A 69 -2.38 3.47 -12.29
N GLU A 70 -2.74 3.87 -11.08
CA GLU A 70 -4.14 4.18 -10.80
C GLU A 70 -4.61 5.47 -11.47
N GLU A 71 -5.88 5.48 -11.85
CA GLU A 71 -6.59 6.68 -12.26
C GLU A 71 -6.53 7.77 -11.18
N GLY A 72 -6.19 8.98 -11.62
CA GLY A 72 -5.98 10.15 -10.77
C GLY A 72 -4.51 10.53 -10.57
N ILE A 73 -3.56 9.65 -10.94
CA ILE A 73 -2.14 10.03 -10.93
C ILE A 73 -1.93 11.21 -11.88
N ASN A 74 -1.08 12.15 -11.48
CA ASN A 74 -0.80 13.36 -12.26
C ASN A 74 -0.35 12.97 -13.69
N PRO A 75 -1.03 13.46 -14.74
CA PRO A 75 -0.69 13.19 -16.13
C PRO A 75 0.76 13.56 -16.49
N ASP A 76 1.35 14.59 -15.87
CA ASP A 76 2.75 14.96 -16.08
C ASP A 76 3.70 13.89 -15.58
N THR A 77 3.41 13.29 -14.42
CA THR A 77 4.19 12.15 -13.88
C THR A 77 4.13 10.96 -14.82
N ALA A 78 2.94 10.65 -15.36
CA ALA A 78 2.79 9.56 -16.33
C ALA A 78 3.57 9.83 -17.62
N ARG A 79 3.48 11.04 -18.17
CA ARG A 79 4.26 11.45 -19.36
C ARG A 79 5.76 11.33 -19.13
N GLU A 80 6.25 11.76 -17.97
CA GLU A 80 7.67 11.69 -17.64
C GLU A 80 8.16 10.25 -17.44
N LEU A 81 7.32 9.35 -16.91
CA LEU A 81 7.66 7.93 -16.88
C LEU A 81 7.75 7.35 -18.30
N GLN A 82 6.83 7.72 -19.20
CA GLN A 82 6.88 7.28 -20.60
C GLN A 82 8.12 7.83 -21.33
N SER A 83 8.50 9.10 -21.09
CA SER A 83 9.69 9.72 -21.70
C SER A 83 10.97 8.98 -21.30
N ARG A 84 11.00 8.40 -20.10
CA ARG A 84 12.07 7.54 -19.58
C ARG A 84 12.02 6.09 -20.06
N GLY A 85 11.06 5.74 -20.92
CA GLY A 85 10.95 4.43 -21.55
C GLY A 85 10.06 3.43 -20.80
N HIS A 86 9.34 3.85 -19.75
CA HIS A 86 8.41 2.96 -19.07
C HIS A 86 7.14 2.72 -19.90
N LYS A 87 6.77 1.46 -20.10
CA LYS A 87 5.44 1.11 -20.64
C LYS A 87 4.41 1.28 -19.52
N LEU A 88 3.37 2.07 -19.76
CA LEU A 88 2.35 2.35 -18.77
C LEU A 88 1.02 1.68 -19.10
N GLY A 89 0.36 1.18 -18.07
CA GLY A 89 -1.05 0.79 -18.12
C GLY A 89 -1.86 1.60 -17.11
N LEU A 90 -3.15 1.78 -17.35
CA LEU A 90 -4.06 2.53 -16.49
C LEU A 90 -5.06 1.59 -15.81
N MET A 91 -5.22 1.73 -14.50
CA MET A 91 -6.30 1.09 -13.74
C MET A 91 -7.33 2.14 -13.35
N ALA A 92 -8.48 2.12 -14.04
CA ALA A 92 -9.58 3.05 -13.84
C ALA A 92 -10.83 2.38 -13.25
N GLY A 93 -11.65 3.17 -12.56
CA GLY A 93 -12.89 2.71 -11.94
C GLY A 93 -12.72 1.43 -11.10
N ARG A 94 -13.59 0.43 -11.32
CA ARG A 94 -13.64 -0.79 -10.50
C ARG A 94 -12.40 -1.70 -10.68
N SER A 95 -11.63 -1.53 -11.75
CA SER A 95 -10.40 -2.34 -11.95
C SER A 95 -9.35 -2.09 -10.85
N ARG A 96 -9.41 -0.94 -10.17
CA ARG A 96 -8.52 -0.55 -9.06
C ARG A 96 -8.60 -1.50 -7.86
N VAL A 97 -9.66 -2.30 -7.72
CA VAL A 97 -9.75 -3.35 -6.69
C VAL A 97 -8.60 -4.37 -6.79
N SER A 98 -8.01 -4.52 -7.98
CA SER A 98 -6.90 -5.43 -8.25
C SER A 98 -5.54 -4.94 -7.73
N ILE A 99 -5.36 -3.64 -7.44
CA ILE A 99 -4.12 -3.09 -6.85
C ILE A 99 -4.04 -3.26 -5.32
N GLY A 100 -4.74 -4.26 -4.82
CA GLY A 100 -4.68 -4.67 -3.44
C GLY A 100 -5.63 -3.95 -2.51
N GLY A 101 -5.53 -4.26 -1.22
CA GLY A 101 -6.34 -3.67 -0.17
C GLY A 101 -5.53 -3.48 1.10
N ALA A 102 -5.42 -2.24 1.56
CA ALA A 102 -4.63 -1.90 2.73
C ALA A 102 -5.48 -1.78 4.00
N GLN A 103 -4.91 -2.20 5.12
CA GLN A 103 -5.41 -1.92 6.46
C GLN A 103 -4.23 -1.49 7.31
N VAL A 104 -4.40 -0.44 8.11
CA VAL A 104 -3.34 0.13 8.95
C VAL A 104 -3.91 0.51 10.31
N ILE A 105 -3.16 0.20 11.35
CA ILE A 105 -3.31 0.79 12.68
C ILE A 105 -1.97 1.45 13.03
N SER A 106 -1.99 2.71 13.42
CA SER A 106 -0.85 3.41 13.99
C SER A 106 -1.08 3.73 15.46
N ARG A 107 0.00 3.80 16.23
CA ARG A 107 -0.03 4.27 17.62
C ARG A 107 0.81 5.53 17.75
N ASP A 108 0.20 6.61 18.25
CA ASP A 108 0.96 7.79 18.63
C ASP A 108 1.86 7.45 19.82
N PRO A 109 3.20 7.60 19.72
CA PRO A 109 4.11 7.16 20.77
C PRO A 109 4.05 8.01 22.04
N ASN A 110 3.56 9.26 21.96
CA ASN A 110 3.51 10.19 23.09
C ASN A 110 2.22 10.05 23.90
N THR A 111 1.10 9.84 23.22
CA THR A 111 -0.25 9.82 23.81
C THR A 111 -0.83 8.41 23.90
N GLY A 112 -0.31 7.46 23.13
CA GLY A 112 -0.84 6.11 23.00
C GLY A 112 -2.13 6.00 22.19
N VAL A 113 -2.64 7.11 21.62
CA VAL A 113 -3.85 7.12 20.80
C VAL A 113 -3.65 6.25 19.56
N LEU A 114 -4.64 5.41 19.29
CA LEU A 114 -4.69 4.58 18.09
C LEU A 114 -5.43 5.31 16.97
N GLN A 115 -4.87 5.26 15.77
CA GLN A 115 -5.52 5.70 14.54
C GLN A 115 -5.52 4.53 13.57
N GLY A 116 -6.50 4.49 12.67
CA GLY A 116 -6.52 3.45 11.66
C GLY A 116 -7.01 3.95 10.30
N GLY A 117 -6.60 3.24 9.26
CA GLY A 117 -7.02 3.48 7.89
C GLY A 117 -7.55 2.20 7.25
N THR A 118 -8.69 2.29 6.57
CA THR A 118 -9.27 1.18 5.79
C THR A 118 -9.26 1.49 4.31
N GLU A 119 -9.06 0.45 3.50
CA GLU A 119 -9.03 0.52 2.05
C GLU A 119 -10.31 1.18 1.47
N PRO A 120 -10.22 2.32 0.75
CA PRO A 120 -11.38 2.92 0.10
C PRO A 120 -11.85 2.16 -1.15
N ARG A 121 -10.99 1.33 -1.75
CA ARG A 121 -11.30 0.57 -2.97
C ARG A 121 -12.16 -0.67 -2.68
N LYS A 122 -12.41 -1.01 -1.42
CA LYS A 122 -13.11 -2.23 -0.99
C LYS A 122 -14.02 -1.93 0.18
N ASP A 123 -15.00 -2.80 0.41
CA ASP A 123 -15.78 -2.74 1.65
C ASP A 123 -14.87 -3.08 2.84
N GLY A 124 -14.92 -2.24 3.88
CA GLY A 124 -14.07 -2.36 5.06
C GLY A 124 -14.40 -1.31 6.11
N ALA A 125 -13.89 -1.48 7.32
CA ALA A 125 -14.13 -0.58 8.43
C ALA A 125 -12.94 -0.56 9.40
N VAL A 126 -12.75 0.59 10.06
CA VAL A 126 -11.94 0.74 11.27
C VAL A 126 -12.89 1.14 12.40
N VAL A 127 -12.87 0.39 13.49
CA VAL A 127 -13.77 0.60 14.64
C VAL A 127 -12.94 0.54 15.92
N GLY A 128 -13.05 1.58 16.75
CA GLY A 128 -12.44 1.64 18.08
C GLY A 128 -13.38 1.11 19.17
N TRP A 129 -12.80 0.70 20.29
CA TRP A 129 -13.48 0.28 21.51
C TRP A 129 -12.76 0.86 22.73
#